data_AF-A0A2K3LH63-F1
#
_entry.id   AF-A0A2K3LH63-F1
#
_cell.length_a   1.000
_cell.length_b   1.000
_cell.length_c   1.000
_cell.angle_alpha   90.00
_cell.angle_beta   90.00
_cell.angle_gamma   90.00
#
_symmetry.space_group_name_H-M   'P 1'
#
loop_
_entity.id
_entity.type
_entity.pdbx_description
1 polymer ?
#
loop_
_entity_poly.entity_id
_entity_poly.type
_entity_poly.pdbx_seq_one_letter_code
_entity_poly.pdbx_strand_id
1 'polypeptide(L)'
;MLTVWENYTSSLIPLPQWVLDEIHTDPDLAFSDRFGRRNFEYISLGCDILPVLRGRSPIQAYADFMRDFRDTFRPYLGIIITGVQIGMGPGGELRYPSLSSQKLNLAWSRELGEFQCYDKYMLASLNASARNIGKREWGNGGPFGTGSLMQNPERTEFFRNEGGSWNAPYGKFFLEWYSDLLLRHGERICREAETIFRGSEVHISAKLAAIHWHYDTQSHPSELTAGYYNTFNRDGYLPILRMFSKYGFTMCCSCFEMQDVIMKKINPDSSPEGFLRQLLLAARLCDVSLEGQNFSTDLDDGAFTQVLEMSKFYSNGIERRPFSFNFVRMDKNMFEPRSWDRFTRFVRRMSDGNMLRARLNLRLKTAVAAEVGLLYQLYQYS
;
A
#
# COMPACT_ATOMS: atom_id res chain seq x y z
N MET A 1 -14.48 9.43 1.08
CA MET A 1 -14.82 8.38 0.14
C MET A 1 -14.62 7.05 0.85
N LEU A 2 -15.68 6.30 1.14
CA LEU A 2 -15.56 4.91 1.58
C LEU A 2 -15.27 4.08 0.33
N THR A 3 -14.02 3.66 0.14
CA THR A 3 -13.67 2.74 -0.93
C THR A 3 -14.05 1.34 -0.48
N VAL A 4 -15.18 0.84 -0.99
CA VAL A 4 -15.56 -0.57 -0.83
C VAL A 4 -14.63 -1.39 -1.71
N TRP A 5 -13.80 -2.23 -1.08
CA TRP A 5 -12.89 -3.14 -1.78
C TRP A 5 -13.68 -4.22 -2.51
N GLU A 6 -13.62 -4.26 -3.84
CA GLU A 6 -14.15 -5.37 -4.62
C GLU A 6 -13.24 -5.75 -5.79
N ASN A 7 -12.89 -7.03 -5.83
CA ASN A 7 -12.68 -7.74 -7.08
C ASN A 7 -13.96 -8.56 -7.37
N TYR A 8 -14.67 -8.12 -8.43
CA TYR A 8 -15.62 -8.85 -9.28
C TYR A 8 -16.90 -9.42 -8.64
N THR A 9 -17.94 -8.61 -8.53
CA THR A 9 -19.13 -8.60 -9.42
C THR A 9 -20.29 -7.79 -8.80
N SER A 10 -20.79 -6.79 -9.55
CA SER A 10 -22.12 -6.12 -9.45
C SER A 10 -22.22 -4.64 -9.02
N SER A 11 -21.15 -3.91 -8.70
CA SER A 11 -21.24 -2.43 -8.72
C SER A 11 -19.89 -1.74 -8.91
N LEU A 12 -19.64 -1.18 -10.08
CA LEU A 12 -18.62 -0.14 -10.25
C LEU A 12 -19.11 1.10 -9.47
N ILE A 13 -18.46 1.40 -8.35
CA ILE A 13 -18.72 2.63 -7.59
C ILE A 13 -17.67 3.66 -8.02
N PRO A 14 -18.02 4.62 -8.90
CA PRO A 14 -17.06 5.62 -9.37
C PRO A 14 -16.81 6.70 -8.32
N LEU A 15 -15.92 7.63 -8.64
CA LEU A 15 -15.81 8.90 -7.91
C LEU A 15 -17.18 9.62 -7.89
N PRO A 16 -17.45 10.47 -6.90
CA PRO A 16 -18.69 11.25 -6.84
C PRO A 16 -18.93 12.01 -8.15
N GLN A 17 -20.18 12.03 -8.62
CA GLN A 17 -20.53 12.61 -9.91
C GLN A 17 -20.01 14.04 -10.07
N TRP A 18 -20.10 14.86 -9.02
CA TRP A 18 -19.62 16.24 -9.06
C TRP A 18 -18.10 16.35 -9.29
N VAL A 19 -17.30 15.36 -8.87
CA VAL A 19 -15.86 15.27 -9.17
C VAL A 19 -15.66 14.86 -10.62
N LEU A 20 -16.44 13.88 -11.09
CA LEU A 20 -16.38 13.47 -12.49
C LEU A 20 -16.73 14.64 -13.42
N ASP A 21 -17.66 15.51 -13.06
CA ASP A 21 -18.01 16.71 -13.83
C ASP A 21 -16.82 17.70 -13.93
N GLU A 22 -16.05 17.88 -12.84
CA GLU A 22 -14.81 18.67 -12.87
C GLU A 22 -13.76 18.00 -13.78
N ILE A 23 -13.63 16.67 -13.72
CA ILE A 23 -12.71 15.93 -14.62
C ILE A 23 -13.17 16.01 -16.09
N HIS A 24 -14.47 16.05 -16.37
CA HIS A 24 -14.96 16.26 -17.74
C HIS A 24 -14.60 17.66 -18.25
N THR A 25 -14.63 18.66 -17.36
CA THR A 25 -14.26 20.05 -17.67
C THR A 25 -12.74 20.21 -17.84
N ASP A 26 -11.98 19.59 -16.95
CA ASP A 26 -10.52 19.52 -16.99
C ASP A 26 -10.02 18.07 -16.91
N PRO A 27 -9.84 17.40 -18.06
CA PRO A 27 -9.44 16.00 -18.07
C PRO A 27 -8.04 15.71 -17.53
N ASP A 28 -7.19 16.73 -17.36
CA ASP A 28 -5.87 16.60 -16.72
C ASP A 28 -5.96 16.43 -15.19
N LEU A 29 -7.17 16.47 -14.62
CA LEU A 29 -7.41 16.03 -13.25
C LEU A 29 -7.34 14.51 -13.08
N ALA A 30 -7.32 13.76 -14.18
CA ALA A 30 -7.15 12.31 -14.19
C ALA A 30 -5.70 11.94 -14.53
N PHE A 31 -5.20 10.85 -13.95
CA PHE A 31 -3.89 10.31 -14.36
C PHE A 31 -3.89 9.96 -15.85
N SER A 32 -2.78 10.28 -16.52
CA SER A 32 -2.64 10.06 -17.96
C SER A 32 -1.32 9.39 -18.29
N ASP A 33 -1.37 8.42 -19.21
CA ASP A 33 -0.18 7.82 -19.79
C ASP A 33 0.32 8.57 -21.03
N ARG A 34 1.43 8.10 -21.60
CA ARG A 34 2.07 8.74 -22.76
C ARG A 34 1.23 8.76 -24.03
N PHE A 35 0.21 7.90 -24.09
CA PHE A 35 -0.72 7.81 -25.22
C PHE A 35 -1.97 8.67 -24.99
N GLY A 36 -2.04 9.40 -23.86
CA GLY A 36 -3.19 10.22 -23.48
C GLY A 36 -4.38 9.40 -22.99
N ARG A 37 -4.21 8.11 -22.68
CA ARG A 37 -5.27 7.30 -22.04
C ARG A 37 -5.37 7.73 -20.59
N ARG A 38 -6.61 7.92 -20.12
CA ARG A 38 -6.91 8.49 -18.81
C ARG A 38 -7.48 7.44 -17.86
N ASN A 39 -7.06 7.49 -16.60
CA ASN A 39 -7.61 6.68 -15.54
C ASN A 39 -8.48 7.55 -14.62
N PHE A 40 -9.77 7.21 -14.53
CA PHE A 40 -10.78 7.96 -13.76
C PHE A 40 -11.06 7.38 -12.37
N GLU A 41 -10.27 6.41 -11.91
CA GLU A 41 -10.47 5.76 -10.60
C GLU A 41 -10.00 6.66 -9.44
N TYR A 42 -9.09 7.60 -9.70
CA TYR A 42 -8.54 8.50 -8.70
C TYR A 42 -8.11 9.84 -9.33
N ILE A 43 -8.06 10.91 -8.54
CA ILE A 43 -7.62 12.25 -8.99
C ILE A 43 -6.09 12.29 -9.06
N SER A 44 -5.51 12.84 -10.14
CA SER A 44 -4.05 12.94 -10.27
C SER A 44 -3.44 13.72 -9.12
N LEU A 45 -2.40 13.14 -8.52
CA LEU A 45 -1.65 13.78 -7.42
C LEU A 45 -0.91 15.07 -7.84
N GLY A 46 -0.81 15.34 -9.15
CA GLY A 46 -0.27 16.58 -9.68
C GLY A 46 -1.08 17.82 -9.27
N CYS A 47 -2.36 17.64 -8.91
CA CYS A 47 -3.25 18.73 -8.54
C CYS A 47 -3.63 18.78 -7.05
N ASP A 48 -2.99 17.96 -6.19
CA ASP A 48 -3.29 17.80 -4.75
C ASP A 48 -3.59 19.10 -3.97
N ILE A 49 -2.85 20.17 -4.28
CA ILE A 49 -2.88 21.44 -3.57
C ILE A 49 -3.51 22.58 -4.39
N LEU A 50 -4.01 22.28 -5.59
CA LEU A 50 -4.63 23.28 -6.48
C LEU A 50 -6.15 23.29 -6.27
N PRO A 51 -6.82 24.46 -6.27
CA PRO A 51 -8.24 24.59 -5.98
C PRO A 51 -9.15 24.19 -7.15
N VAL A 52 -8.97 22.97 -7.67
CA VAL A 52 -9.58 22.44 -8.89
C VAL A 52 -10.92 21.75 -8.67
N LEU A 53 -11.37 21.63 -7.42
CA LEU A 53 -12.63 20.98 -7.04
C LEU A 53 -13.60 22.02 -6.48
N ARG A 54 -14.16 22.87 -7.37
CA ARG A 54 -15.09 23.96 -7.01
C ARG A 54 -14.53 24.89 -5.92
N GLY A 55 -13.27 25.28 -6.06
CA GLY A 55 -12.55 26.15 -5.12
C GLY A 55 -11.82 25.44 -3.99
N ARG A 56 -11.95 24.11 -3.86
CA ARG A 56 -11.16 23.28 -2.93
C ARG A 56 -10.07 22.51 -3.67
N SER A 57 -9.00 22.18 -2.96
CA SER A 57 -8.02 21.19 -3.45
C SER A 57 -8.43 19.76 -3.16
N PRO A 58 -7.90 18.75 -3.89
CA PRO A 58 -8.11 17.35 -3.57
C PRO A 58 -7.79 17.00 -2.11
N ILE A 59 -6.65 17.47 -1.58
CA ILE A 59 -6.28 17.26 -0.18
C ILE A 59 -7.30 17.87 0.78
N GLN A 60 -7.82 19.08 0.50
CA GLN A 60 -8.89 19.67 1.30
C GLN A 60 -10.17 18.84 1.25
N ALA A 61 -10.58 18.37 0.07
CA ALA A 61 -11.76 17.53 -0.09
C ALA A 61 -11.63 16.18 0.67
N TYR A 62 -10.44 15.57 0.67
CA TYR A 62 -10.17 14.35 1.45
C TYR A 62 -10.23 14.63 2.96
N ALA A 63 -9.60 15.72 3.41
CA ALA A 63 -9.61 16.13 4.80
C ALA A 63 -11.02 16.44 5.31
N ASP A 64 -11.83 17.16 4.53
CA ASP A 64 -13.23 17.44 4.87
C ASP A 64 -14.04 16.14 5.02
N PHE A 65 -13.85 15.18 4.11
CA PHE A 65 -14.52 13.88 4.21
C PHE A 65 -14.09 13.11 5.46
N MET A 66 -12.79 13.09 5.78
CA MET A 66 -12.29 12.41 6.98
C MET A 66 -12.83 13.04 8.26
N ARG A 67 -12.95 14.37 8.32
CA ARG A 67 -13.56 15.08 9.46
C ARG A 67 -15.03 14.73 9.61
N ASP A 68 -15.78 14.75 8.51
CA ASP A 68 -17.20 14.38 8.51
C ASP A 68 -17.44 12.94 8.98
N PHE A 69 -16.60 12.00 8.50
CA PHE A 69 -16.61 10.61 8.98
C PHE A 69 -16.33 10.54 10.49
N ARG A 70 -15.25 11.17 10.96
CA ARG A 70 -14.90 11.18 12.38
C ARG A 70 -16.02 11.74 13.25
N ASP A 71 -16.62 12.85 12.82
CA ASP A 71 -17.65 13.55 13.62
C ASP A 71 -18.97 12.78 13.63
N THR A 72 -19.36 12.21 12.49
CA THR A 72 -20.55 11.35 12.37
C THR A 72 -20.43 10.07 13.20
N PHE A 73 -19.26 9.42 13.16
CA PHE A 73 -19.05 8.12 13.82
C PHE A 73 -18.35 8.22 15.17
N ARG A 74 -18.18 9.43 15.72
CA ARG A 74 -17.46 9.70 16.97
C ARG A 74 -17.84 8.75 18.13
N PRO A 75 -19.12 8.42 18.38
CA PRO A 75 -19.49 7.51 19.48
C PRO A 75 -19.00 6.06 19.30
N TYR A 76 -18.59 5.69 18.09
CA TYR A 76 -18.19 4.32 17.72
C TYR A 76 -16.68 4.15 17.56
N LEU A 77 -15.92 5.26 17.46
CA LEU A 77 -14.46 5.24 17.34
C LEU A 77 -13.82 4.68 18.62
N GLY A 78 -12.84 3.80 18.46
CA GLY A 78 -12.15 3.11 19.56
C GLY A 78 -12.91 1.91 20.15
N ILE A 79 -14.22 1.77 19.86
CA ILE A 79 -15.08 0.71 20.39
C ILE A 79 -15.46 -0.29 19.30
N ILE A 80 -16.21 0.17 18.30
CA ILE A 80 -16.67 -0.65 17.18
C ILE A 80 -15.74 -0.43 15.99
N ILE A 81 -15.46 0.83 15.69
CA ILE A 81 -14.50 1.23 14.66
C ILE A 81 -13.15 1.32 15.35
N THR A 82 -12.37 0.26 15.26
CA THR A 82 -11.04 0.20 15.85
C THR A 82 -9.97 0.72 14.90
N GLY A 83 -10.25 0.78 13.60
CA GLY A 83 -9.31 1.14 12.54
C GLY A 83 -9.92 1.91 11.39
N VAL A 84 -9.10 2.77 10.78
CA VAL A 84 -9.43 3.52 9.57
C VAL A 84 -8.29 3.39 8.56
N GLN A 85 -8.55 2.74 7.44
CA GLN A 85 -7.59 2.64 6.34
C GLN A 85 -7.80 3.81 5.36
N ILE A 86 -6.78 4.63 5.17
CA ILE A 86 -6.81 5.82 4.33
C ILE A 86 -6.37 5.46 2.91
N GLY A 87 -7.29 5.62 1.94
CA GLY A 87 -6.99 5.40 0.53
C GLY A 87 -6.14 6.53 -0.06
N MET A 88 -5.04 6.18 -0.71
CA MET A 88 -4.03 7.13 -1.24
C MET A 88 -3.81 7.00 -2.76
N GLY A 89 -4.77 6.42 -3.48
CA GLY A 89 -4.64 6.21 -4.91
C GLY A 89 -5.62 5.16 -5.47
N PRO A 90 -5.38 4.70 -6.70
CA PRO A 90 -6.18 3.66 -7.36
C PRO A 90 -6.25 2.40 -6.52
N GLY A 91 -7.46 1.84 -6.42
CA GLY A 91 -7.71 0.71 -5.52
C GLY A 91 -7.39 1.03 -4.06
N GLY A 92 -7.37 2.29 -3.62
CA GLY A 92 -7.03 2.68 -2.24
C GLY A 92 -5.54 2.55 -1.87
N GLU A 93 -4.68 2.22 -2.82
CA GLU A 93 -3.24 1.99 -2.59
C GLU A 93 -2.42 3.25 -2.89
N LEU A 94 -1.33 3.46 -2.14
CA LEU A 94 -0.35 4.51 -2.44
C LEU A 94 0.49 4.12 -3.66
N ARG A 95 -0.04 4.34 -4.87
CA ARG A 95 0.66 4.10 -6.14
C ARG A 95 0.03 4.87 -7.29
N TYR A 96 0.70 4.85 -8.43
CA TYR A 96 0.12 5.25 -9.70
C TYR A 96 -0.74 4.12 -10.33
N PRO A 97 -1.70 4.44 -11.22
CA PRO A 97 -2.47 3.45 -11.99
C PRO A 97 -1.67 2.87 -13.17
N SER A 98 -0.47 2.33 -12.91
CA SER A 98 0.45 1.87 -13.95
C SER A 98 -0.05 0.66 -14.75
N LEU A 99 -0.98 -0.10 -14.15
CA LEU A 99 -1.72 -1.20 -14.77
C LEU A 99 -3.22 -0.94 -14.62
N SER A 100 -4.01 -1.30 -15.63
CA SER A 100 -5.46 -1.19 -15.56
C SER A 100 -6.04 -2.21 -14.57
N SER A 101 -6.88 -1.77 -13.64
CA SER A 101 -7.51 -2.60 -12.61
C SER A 101 -8.30 -3.80 -13.18
N GLN A 102 -8.83 -3.67 -14.40
CA GLN A 102 -9.53 -4.75 -15.12
C GLN A 102 -8.64 -5.94 -15.54
N LYS A 103 -7.30 -5.79 -15.49
CA LYS A 103 -6.34 -6.80 -15.98
C LYS A 103 -5.56 -7.52 -14.89
N LEU A 104 -5.65 -7.09 -13.63
CA LEU A 104 -4.98 -7.77 -12.52
C LEU A 104 -5.46 -9.22 -12.30
N ASN A 105 -6.63 -9.58 -12.83
CA ASN A 105 -7.20 -10.94 -12.76
C ASN A 105 -6.98 -11.82 -14.00
N LEU A 106 -6.37 -11.30 -15.08
CA LEU A 106 -5.83 -12.20 -16.10
C LEU A 106 -4.52 -12.74 -15.53
N ALA A 107 -4.52 -13.99 -15.08
CA ALA A 107 -3.54 -14.76 -14.29
C ALA A 107 -2.01 -14.67 -14.63
N TRP A 108 -1.52 -13.55 -15.15
CA TRP A 108 -0.72 -13.57 -16.38
C TRP A 108 0.02 -12.27 -16.71
N SER A 109 0.09 -11.26 -15.84
CA SER A 109 0.67 -9.98 -16.29
C SER A 109 2.21 -10.03 -16.35
N ARG A 110 2.71 -10.50 -17.50
CA ARG A 110 3.97 -10.08 -18.14
C ARG A 110 3.98 -8.57 -18.47
N GLU A 111 3.04 -7.81 -17.91
CA GLU A 111 2.86 -6.41 -18.23
C GLU A 111 3.78 -5.56 -17.34
N LEU A 112 4.59 -4.71 -17.95
CA LEU A 112 5.54 -3.83 -17.25
C LEU A 112 4.83 -2.68 -16.52
N GLY A 113 3.65 -2.30 -16.99
CA GLY A 113 3.00 -1.04 -16.65
C GLY A 113 3.55 0.14 -17.45
N GLU A 114 2.89 1.30 -17.32
CA GLU A 114 3.31 2.56 -17.93
C GLU A 114 3.36 3.68 -16.90
N PHE A 115 4.28 4.63 -17.07
CA PHE A 115 4.33 5.85 -16.25
C PHE A 115 3.08 6.70 -16.48
N GLN A 116 2.42 7.09 -15.39
CA GLN A 116 1.12 7.79 -15.40
C GLN A 116 1.27 9.27 -15.05
N CYS A 117 2.18 9.96 -15.75
CA CYS A 117 2.61 11.32 -15.40
C CYS A 117 2.45 12.35 -16.52
N TYR A 118 1.54 12.09 -17.48
CA TYR A 118 1.39 12.90 -18.69
C TYR A 118 0.22 13.89 -18.63
N ASP A 119 -0.43 14.03 -17.47
CA ASP A 119 -1.34 15.15 -17.25
C ASP A 119 -0.56 16.48 -17.15
N LYS A 120 -1.21 17.58 -17.52
CA LYS A 120 -0.54 18.90 -17.59
C LYS A 120 0.09 19.34 -16.26
N TYR A 121 -0.46 18.91 -15.12
CA TYR A 121 0.01 19.33 -13.80
C TYR A 121 1.32 18.63 -13.44
N MET A 122 1.39 17.31 -13.65
CA MET A 122 2.61 16.53 -13.46
C MET A 122 3.69 16.94 -14.47
N LEU A 123 3.32 17.17 -15.74
CA LEU A 123 4.28 17.67 -16.75
C LEU A 123 4.85 19.04 -16.36
N ALA A 124 4.04 19.96 -15.83
CA ALA A 124 4.53 21.24 -15.32
C ALA A 124 5.49 21.07 -14.13
N SER A 125 5.19 20.15 -13.21
CA SER A 125 6.05 19.80 -12.07
C SER A 125 7.41 19.21 -12.51
N LEU A 126 7.38 18.30 -13.48
CA LEU A 126 8.60 17.72 -14.07
C LEU A 126 9.45 18.81 -14.75
N ASN A 127 8.81 19.68 -15.54
CA ASN A 127 9.50 20.76 -16.23
C ASN A 127 10.17 21.74 -15.27
N ALA A 128 9.48 22.10 -14.18
CA ALA A 128 10.05 22.93 -13.11
C ALA A 128 11.25 22.25 -12.44
N SER A 129 11.13 20.96 -12.11
CA SER A 129 12.22 20.17 -11.51
C SER A 129 13.46 20.12 -12.41
N ALA A 130 13.26 19.90 -13.71
CA ALA A 130 14.31 19.85 -14.70
C ALA A 130 15.03 21.20 -14.87
N ARG A 131 14.28 22.31 -14.85
CA ARG A 131 14.84 23.68 -14.88
C ARG A 131 15.69 23.99 -13.66
N ASN A 132 15.26 23.56 -12.47
CA ASN A 132 15.97 23.84 -11.21
C ASN A 132 17.36 23.23 -11.16
N ILE A 133 17.58 22.10 -11.84
CA ILE A 133 18.90 21.45 -11.94
C ILE A 133 19.67 21.84 -13.22
N GLY A 134 19.17 22.82 -13.99
CA GLY A 134 19.80 23.29 -15.22
C GLY A 134 19.71 22.34 -16.42
N LYS A 135 18.84 21.32 -16.38
CA LYS A 135 18.66 20.30 -17.42
C LYS A 135 17.30 20.40 -18.08
N ARG A 136 17.05 21.51 -18.79
CA ARG A 136 15.72 21.84 -19.35
C ARG A 136 15.15 20.75 -20.24
N GLU A 137 16.02 20.07 -20.99
CA GLU A 137 15.69 18.99 -21.91
C GLU A 137 15.11 17.75 -21.22
N TRP A 138 15.35 17.56 -19.91
CA TRP A 138 14.77 16.47 -19.12
C TRP A 138 13.32 16.72 -18.70
N GLY A 139 12.80 17.94 -18.93
CA GLY A 139 11.46 18.36 -18.56
C GLY A 139 10.38 18.12 -19.62
N ASN A 140 10.68 17.40 -20.70
CA ASN A 140 9.83 17.27 -21.89
C ASN A 140 8.83 16.10 -21.83
N GLY A 141 8.82 15.32 -20.75
CA GLY A 141 7.92 14.17 -20.57
C GLY A 141 8.62 12.98 -19.91
N GLY A 142 7.92 11.85 -19.84
CA GLY A 142 8.49 10.62 -19.31
C GLY A 142 9.57 10.01 -20.23
N PRO A 143 10.30 8.98 -19.75
CA PRO A 143 11.41 8.39 -20.48
C PRO A 143 10.99 7.76 -21.81
N PHE A 144 11.86 7.90 -22.82
CA PHE A 144 11.76 7.16 -24.07
C PHE A 144 12.14 5.69 -23.86
N GLY A 145 11.67 4.82 -24.76
CA GLY A 145 12.09 3.42 -24.78
C GLY A 145 11.54 2.55 -23.65
N THR A 146 10.48 2.96 -22.95
CA THR A 146 9.81 2.19 -21.88
C THR A 146 8.96 1.02 -22.38
N GLY A 147 8.97 0.69 -23.67
CA GLY A 147 8.10 -0.35 -24.26
C GLY A 147 6.61 -0.01 -24.18
N SER A 148 5.74 -0.86 -24.73
CA SER A 148 4.30 -0.85 -24.42
C SER A 148 4.00 -1.83 -23.28
N LEU A 149 2.79 -1.75 -22.69
CA LEU A 149 2.34 -2.60 -21.58
C LEU A 149 2.79 -4.08 -21.65
N MET A 150 2.88 -4.69 -22.84
CA MET A 150 3.11 -6.13 -23.02
C MET A 150 4.58 -6.55 -23.28
N GLN A 151 5.56 -5.64 -23.25
CA GLN A 151 6.93 -5.98 -23.65
C GLN A 151 7.75 -6.60 -22.51
N ASN A 152 8.66 -7.51 -22.84
CA ASN A 152 9.65 -8.03 -21.90
C ASN A 152 10.61 -6.90 -21.49
N PRO A 153 10.92 -6.71 -20.18
CA PRO A 153 11.84 -5.67 -19.71
C PRO A 153 13.18 -5.63 -20.44
N GLU A 154 13.77 -6.80 -20.72
CA GLU A 154 15.07 -6.94 -21.42
C GLU A 154 15.03 -6.45 -22.87
N ARG A 155 13.84 -6.25 -23.44
CA ARG A 155 13.66 -5.69 -24.79
C ARG A 155 13.43 -4.19 -24.78
N THR A 156 13.17 -3.59 -23.62
CA THR A 156 12.96 -2.15 -23.50
C THR A 156 14.29 -1.43 -23.35
N GLU A 157 14.45 -0.29 -23.99
CA GLU A 157 15.69 0.47 -23.88
C GLU A 157 15.87 1.06 -22.48
N PHE A 158 14.75 1.39 -21.83
CA PHE A 158 14.75 1.99 -20.51
C PHE A 158 15.03 0.98 -19.40
N PHE A 159 14.38 -0.20 -19.38
CA PHE A 159 14.40 -1.12 -18.22
C PHE A 159 15.37 -2.29 -18.32
N ARG A 160 15.98 -2.58 -19.48
CA ARG A 160 16.93 -3.70 -19.62
C ARG A 160 18.05 -3.68 -18.59
N ASN A 161 18.51 -4.86 -18.18
CA ASN A 161 19.54 -4.99 -17.16
C ASN A 161 20.86 -4.35 -17.60
N GLU A 162 21.35 -4.71 -18.79
CA GLU A 162 22.61 -4.18 -19.32
C GLU A 162 22.38 -2.90 -20.14
N GLY A 163 22.97 -1.79 -19.67
CA GLY A 163 22.92 -0.51 -20.39
C GLY A 163 21.53 0.16 -20.42
N GLY A 164 20.59 -0.29 -19.59
CA GLY A 164 19.27 0.35 -19.46
C GLY A 164 19.37 1.79 -18.97
N SER A 165 18.60 2.69 -19.59
CA SER A 165 18.67 4.12 -19.24
C SER A 165 18.03 4.45 -17.89
N TRP A 166 17.33 3.50 -17.24
CA TRP A 166 16.87 3.60 -15.85
C TRP A 166 18.00 3.96 -14.87
N ASN A 167 19.23 3.49 -15.11
CA ASN A 167 20.40 3.77 -14.27
C ASN A 167 21.27 4.93 -14.79
N ALA A 168 20.93 5.51 -15.94
CA ALA A 168 21.61 6.69 -16.47
C ALA A 168 21.22 7.96 -15.66
N PRO A 169 21.98 9.07 -15.77
CA PRO A 169 21.68 10.31 -15.04
C PRO A 169 20.25 10.81 -15.22
N TYR A 170 19.71 10.75 -16.44
CA TYR A 170 18.32 11.12 -16.71
C TYR A 170 17.32 10.16 -16.05
N GLY A 171 17.54 8.85 -16.13
CA GLY A 171 16.66 7.85 -15.53
C GLY A 171 16.57 8.02 -14.01
N LYS A 172 17.71 8.24 -13.34
CA LYS A 172 17.76 8.54 -11.91
C LYS A 172 16.96 9.80 -11.56
N PHE A 173 17.21 10.90 -12.28
CA PHE A 173 16.45 12.15 -12.10
C PHE A 173 14.94 11.93 -12.23
N PHE A 174 14.51 11.25 -13.30
CA PHE A 174 13.09 11.03 -13.55
C PHE A 174 12.44 10.14 -12.48
N LEU A 175 13.10 9.03 -12.10
CA LEU A 175 12.59 8.10 -11.09
C LEU A 175 12.59 8.71 -9.68
N GLU A 176 13.57 9.54 -9.35
CA GLU A 176 13.57 10.35 -8.12
C GLU A 176 12.38 11.31 -8.12
N TRP A 177 12.17 12.08 -9.19
CA TRP A 177 11.04 13.00 -9.29
C TRP A 177 9.68 12.26 -9.18
N TYR A 178 9.51 11.18 -9.92
CA TYR A 178 8.23 10.46 -10.00
C TYR A 178 7.86 9.79 -8.67
N SER A 179 8.85 9.19 -7.99
CA SER A 179 8.66 8.58 -6.67
C SER A 179 8.55 9.60 -5.54
N ASP A 180 9.31 10.70 -5.58
CA ASP A 180 9.20 11.80 -4.60
C ASP A 180 7.82 12.46 -4.67
N LEU A 181 7.25 12.61 -5.87
CA LEU A 181 5.93 13.18 -6.03
C LEU A 181 4.83 12.30 -5.38
N LEU A 182 4.94 10.97 -5.49
CA LEU A 182 4.09 10.00 -4.80
C LEU A 182 4.31 10.04 -3.27
N LEU A 183 5.55 10.11 -2.82
CA LEU A 183 5.89 10.20 -1.40
C LEU A 183 5.28 11.47 -0.77
N ARG A 184 5.40 12.62 -1.44
CA ARG A 184 4.80 13.88 -0.97
C ARG A 184 3.28 13.86 -0.96
N HIS A 185 2.65 13.15 -1.90
CA HIS A 185 1.20 12.93 -1.91
C HIS A 185 0.78 12.15 -0.65
N GLY A 186 1.44 11.02 -0.40
CA GLY A 186 1.23 10.24 0.82
C GLY A 186 1.44 11.08 2.08
N GLU A 187 2.50 11.88 2.15
CA GLU A 187 2.81 12.68 3.34
C GLU A 187 1.74 13.75 3.62
N ARG A 188 1.21 14.41 2.58
CA ARG A 188 0.12 15.37 2.74
C ARG A 188 -1.12 14.72 3.35
N ILE A 189 -1.50 13.54 2.84
CA ILE A 189 -2.66 12.79 3.34
C ILE A 189 -2.42 12.29 4.76
N CYS A 190 -1.24 11.70 5.04
CA CYS A 190 -0.87 11.23 6.38
C CYS A 190 -0.98 12.35 7.42
N ARG A 191 -0.48 13.55 7.10
CA ARG A 191 -0.54 14.71 7.99
C ARG A 191 -1.97 15.13 8.31
N GLU A 192 -2.84 15.22 7.30
CA GLU A 192 -4.24 15.59 7.51
C GLU A 192 -4.97 14.52 8.33
N ALA A 193 -4.81 13.24 7.97
CA ALA A 193 -5.45 12.12 8.65
C ALA A 193 -5.00 12.01 10.12
N GLU A 194 -3.70 12.09 10.40
CA GLU A 194 -3.16 12.10 11.76
C GLU A 194 -3.78 13.25 12.56
N THR A 195 -3.80 14.46 12.01
CA THR A 195 -4.39 15.64 12.69
C THR A 195 -5.88 15.42 12.99
N ILE A 196 -6.63 14.84 12.06
CA ILE A 196 -8.08 14.65 12.17
C ILE A 196 -8.43 13.59 13.22
N PHE A 197 -7.76 12.44 13.17
CA PHE A 197 -8.05 11.29 14.02
C PHE A 197 -7.24 11.29 15.33
N ARG A 198 -6.41 12.31 15.57
CA ARG A 198 -5.67 12.48 16.83
C ARG A 198 -6.61 12.36 18.03
N GLY A 199 -6.27 11.45 18.93
CA GLY A 199 -7.03 11.21 20.18
C GLY A 199 -8.31 10.37 20.02
N SER A 200 -8.60 9.80 18.85
CA SER A 200 -9.82 9.01 18.61
C SER A 200 -9.70 7.50 18.92
N GLU A 201 -8.60 7.06 19.56
CA GLU A 201 -8.29 5.65 19.89
C GLU A 201 -8.37 4.64 18.73
N VAL A 202 -8.44 5.11 17.48
CA VAL A 202 -8.39 4.27 16.29
C VAL A 202 -6.97 4.14 15.75
N HIS A 203 -6.64 2.97 15.20
CA HIS A 203 -5.45 2.84 14.38
C HIS A 203 -5.70 3.40 12.98
N ILE A 204 -4.73 4.11 12.42
CA ILE A 204 -4.78 4.59 11.06
C ILE A 204 -3.84 3.72 10.22
N SER A 205 -4.32 3.20 9.09
CA SER A 205 -3.49 2.41 8.18
C SER A 205 -3.52 2.95 6.76
N ALA A 206 -2.50 2.61 5.97
CA ALA A 206 -2.44 2.91 4.56
C ALA A 206 -1.92 1.69 3.80
N LYS A 207 -2.44 1.47 2.59
CA LYS A 207 -2.10 0.28 1.81
C LYS A 207 -1.00 0.56 0.78
N LEU A 208 -0.01 -0.32 0.74
CA LEU A 208 0.95 -0.44 -0.35
C LEU A 208 0.52 -1.56 -1.29
N ALA A 209 0.57 -1.28 -2.58
CA ALA A 209 0.36 -2.28 -3.61
C ALA A 209 1.49 -3.32 -3.59
N ALA A 210 1.13 -4.60 -3.68
CA ALA A 210 2.09 -5.69 -3.79
C ALA A 210 2.48 -5.94 -5.25
N ILE A 211 3.70 -5.55 -5.61
CA ILE A 211 4.19 -5.57 -6.99
C ILE A 211 5.40 -6.47 -7.09
N HIS A 212 5.18 -7.72 -7.51
CA HIS A 212 6.19 -8.77 -7.41
C HIS A 212 6.67 -9.32 -8.75
N TRP A 213 5.97 -9.04 -9.87
CA TRP A 213 6.10 -9.78 -11.12
C TRP A 213 7.35 -9.48 -11.96
N HIS A 214 8.13 -8.44 -11.64
CA HIS A 214 9.45 -8.20 -12.24
C HIS A 214 10.52 -7.92 -11.18
N TYR A 215 10.30 -8.43 -9.95
CA TYR A 215 11.17 -8.18 -8.80
C TYR A 215 12.56 -8.79 -8.96
N ASP A 216 12.71 -9.89 -9.70
CA ASP A 216 14.02 -10.55 -9.92
C ASP A 216 14.85 -9.89 -11.04
N THR A 217 14.37 -8.80 -11.65
CA THR A 217 15.14 -7.99 -12.62
C THR A 217 15.94 -6.90 -11.91
N GLN A 218 17.00 -6.34 -12.52
CA GLN A 218 17.78 -5.28 -11.82
C GLN A 218 17.02 -3.96 -11.67
N SER A 219 16.16 -3.65 -12.65
CA SER A 219 15.45 -2.38 -12.72
C SER A 219 14.10 -2.37 -12.01
N HIS A 220 13.52 -3.54 -11.71
CA HIS A 220 12.22 -3.66 -11.04
C HIS A 220 11.11 -2.83 -11.74
N PRO A 221 10.92 -2.98 -13.06
CA PRO A 221 10.17 -2.06 -13.90
C PRO A 221 8.72 -1.82 -13.44
N SER A 222 8.05 -2.84 -12.91
CA SER A 222 6.68 -2.72 -12.41
C SER A 222 6.58 -1.86 -11.16
N GLU A 223 7.57 -1.96 -10.27
CA GLU A 223 7.64 -1.15 -9.07
C GLU A 223 7.93 0.31 -9.48
N LEU A 224 8.87 0.51 -10.41
CA LEU A 224 9.20 1.84 -10.94
C LEU A 224 7.98 2.53 -11.57
N THR A 225 7.23 1.85 -12.44
CA THR A 225 6.06 2.45 -13.10
C THR A 225 4.93 2.74 -12.13
N ALA A 226 4.79 1.94 -11.07
CA ALA A 226 3.84 2.18 -9.98
C ALA A 226 4.27 3.29 -9.01
N GLY A 227 5.51 3.79 -9.12
CA GLY A 227 6.05 4.91 -8.35
C GLY A 227 6.95 4.50 -7.19
N TYR A 228 7.17 3.20 -6.98
CA TYR A 228 8.17 2.73 -6.02
C TYR A 228 9.52 2.72 -6.71
N TYR A 229 10.40 3.64 -6.37
CA TYR A 229 11.77 3.62 -6.88
C TYR A 229 12.62 2.56 -6.16
N ASN A 230 12.16 1.31 -6.23
CA ASN A 230 12.87 0.14 -5.77
C ASN A 230 13.70 -0.41 -6.94
N THR A 231 14.94 -0.78 -6.68
CA THR A 231 15.82 -1.46 -7.65
C THR A 231 16.69 -2.44 -6.88
N PHE A 232 17.45 -3.28 -7.57
CA PHE A 232 18.34 -4.24 -6.92
C PHE A 232 19.33 -3.59 -5.93
N ASN A 233 19.68 -2.31 -6.12
CA ASN A 233 20.63 -1.56 -5.29
C ASN A 233 20.01 -0.39 -4.50
N ARG A 234 18.68 -0.22 -4.51
CA ARG A 234 18.00 0.88 -3.83
C ARG A 234 16.70 0.39 -3.20
N ASP A 235 16.57 0.57 -1.90
CA ASP A 235 15.31 0.29 -1.19
C ASP A 235 14.29 1.41 -1.46
N GLY A 236 13.29 1.11 -2.29
CA GLY A 236 12.20 2.03 -2.64
C GLY A 236 11.13 2.16 -1.55
N TYR A 237 11.03 1.20 -0.64
CA TYR A 237 10.01 1.15 0.40
C TYR A 237 10.41 1.93 1.65
N LEU A 238 11.70 1.96 1.97
CA LEU A 238 12.22 2.61 3.18
C LEU A 238 11.77 4.07 3.34
N PRO A 239 11.78 4.95 2.31
CA PRO A 239 11.27 6.32 2.45
C PRO A 239 9.78 6.37 2.81
N ILE A 240 8.97 5.49 2.23
CA ILE A 240 7.52 5.40 2.47
C ILE A 240 7.26 4.94 3.91
N LEU A 241 8.00 3.93 4.38
CA LEU A 241 7.83 3.40 5.74
C LEU A 241 8.33 4.38 6.81
N ARG A 242 9.37 5.17 6.52
CA ARG A 242 9.76 6.29 7.39
C ARG A 242 8.66 7.34 7.48
N MET A 243 8.00 7.63 6.35
CA MET A 243 6.84 8.53 6.35
C MET A 243 5.69 7.95 7.18
N PHE A 244 5.32 6.67 7.01
CA PHE A 244 4.28 6.06 7.84
C PHE A 244 4.64 6.06 9.33
N SER A 245 5.88 5.70 9.68
CA SER A 245 6.40 5.77 11.05
C SER A 245 6.25 7.17 11.65
N LYS A 246 6.66 8.21 10.90
CA LYS A 246 6.57 9.62 11.33
C LYS A 246 5.15 10.05 11.71
N TYR A 247 4.12 9.54 11.03
CA TYR A 247 2.72 9.89 11.29
C TYR A 247 1.94 8.81 12.06
N GLY A 248 2.62 7.76 12.56
CA GLY A 248 1.98 6.69 13.34
C GLY A 248 1.05 5.78 12.54
N PHE A 249 1.29 5.62 11.24
CA PHE A 249 0.49 4.76 10.37
C PHE A 249 0.93 3.30 10.47
N THR A 250 -0.04 2.40 10.49
CA THR A 250 0.16 0.98 10.20
C THR A 250 0.24 0.78 8.68
N MET A 251 1.17 -0.05 8.21
CA MET A 251 1.23 -0.42 6.80
C MET A 251 0.34 -1.64 6.54
N CYS A 252 -0.49 -1.56 5.50
CA CYS A 252 -1.22 -2.70 4.95
C CYS A 252 -0.60 -3.16 3.61
N CYS A 253 -0.45 -4.47 3.40
CA CYS A 253 0.03 -5.04 2.12
C CYS A 253 -0.61 -6.40 1.85
N SER A 254 -0.89 -6.70 0.58
CA SER A 254 -1.40 -8.00 0.13
C SER A 254 -0.27 -8.99 -0.19
N CYS A 255 -0.63 -10.15 -0.75
CA CYS A 255 0.26 -11.22 -1.26
C CYS A 255 0.99 -12.04 -0.19
N PHE A 256 0.50 -12.05 1.05
CA PHE A 256 1.09 -12.87 2.12
C PHE A 256 0.95 -14.38 1.90
N GLU A 257 0.05 -14.79 1.03
CA GLU A 257 -0.19 -16.20 0.69
C GLU A 257 0.67 -16.69 -0.49
N MET A 258 1.22 -15.77 -1.27
CA MET A 258 1.89 -16.09 -2.53
C MET A 258 3.27 -16.71 -2.30
N GLN A 259 3.64 -17.65 -3.16
CA GLN A 259 4.89 -18.40 -3.08
C GLN A 259 5.67 -18.31 -4.40
N ASP A 260 6.99 -18.17 -4.33
CA ASP A 260 7.85 -18.09 -5.51
C ASP A 260 7.75 -19.37 -6.35
N VAL A 261 7.67 -20.54 -5.70
CA VAL A 261 7.59 -21.85 -6.38
C VAL A 261 6.35 -21.98 -7.27
N ILE A 262 5.27 -21.25 -6.96
CA ILE A 262 4.06 -21.19 -7.77
C ILE A 262 4.21 -20.10 -8.82
N MET A 263 4.58 -18.89 -8.40
CA MET A 263 4.57 -17.73 -9.29
C MET A 263 5.64 -17.79 -10.38
N LYS A 264 6.82 -18.36 -10.10
CA LYS A 264 7.90 -18.50 -11.08
C LYS A 264 7.58 -19.44 -12.23
N LYS A 265 6.59 -20.34 -12.06
CA LYS A 265 6.06 -21.17 -13.16
C LYS A 265 5.27 -20.35 -14.18
N ILE A 266 4.70 -19.22 -13.75
CA ILE A 266 3.89 -18.32 -14.58
C ILE A 266 4.77 -17.21 -15.14
N ASN A 267 5.59 -16.59 -14.29
CA ASN A 267 6.51 -15.53 -14.65
C ASN A 267 7.86 -15.74 -13.93
N PRO A 268 8.93 -16.16 -14.65
CA PRO A 268 10.24 -16.42 -14.05
C PRO A 268 10.85 -15.24 -13.30
N ASP A 269 10.50 -14.00 -13.67
CA ASP A 269 11.02 -12.76 -13.08
C ASP A 269 10.24 -12.32 -11.83
N SER A 270 9.22 -13.11 -11.44
CA SER A 270 8.39 -12.83 -10.29
C SER A 270 8.97 -13.39 -8.98
N SER A 271 9.04 -12.57 -7.93
CA SER A 271 9.34 -13.04 -6.57
C SER A 271 8.47 -12.36 -5.51
N PRO A 272 7.24 -12.86 -5.25
CA PRO A 272 6.42 -12.37 -4.13
C PRO A 272 7.10 -12.56 -2.77
N GLU A 273 7.87 -13.63 -2.57
CA GLU A 273 8.55 -13.86 -1.29
C GLU A 273 9.74 -12.93 -1.11
N GLY A 274 10.50 -12.66 -2.17
CA GLY A 274 11.60 -11.68 -2.17
C GLY A 274 11.10 -10.28 -1.87
N PHE A 275 10.07 -9.84 -2.61
CA PHE A 275 9.36 -8.58 -2.38
C PHE A 275 8.89 -8.46 -0.92
N LEU A 276 8.16 -9.46 -0.43
CA LEU A 276 7.57 -9.39 0.90
C LEU A 276 8.67 -9.36 1.96
N ARG A 277 9.72 -10.18 1.86
CA ARG A 277 10.84 -10.16 2.80
C ARG A 277 11.52 -8.80 2.87
N GLN A 278 11.77 -8.14 1.74
CA GLN A 278 12.33 -6.79 1.72
C GLN A 278 11.41 -5.81 2.46
N LEU A 279 10.12 -5.80 2.11
CA LEU A 279 9.13 -4.91 2.71
C LEU A 279 9.02 -5.12 4.23
N LEU A 280 8.96 -6.39 4.67
CA LEU A 280 8.89 -6.75 6.09
C LEU A 280 10.15 -6.30 6.85
N LEU A 281 11.34 -6.44 6.27
CA LEU A 281 12.59 -5.97 6.88
C LEU A 281 12.63 -4.43 6.96
N ALA A 282 12.21 -3.73 5.92
CA ALA A 282 12.15 -2.27 5.91
C ALA A 282 11.13 -1.74 6.94
N ALA A 283 9.97 -2.42 7.08
CA ALA A 283 8.97 -2.11 8.10
C ALA A 283 9.53 -2.35 9.51
N ARG A 284 10.36 -3.39 9.65
CA ARG A 284 11.11 -3.63 10.89
C ARG A 284 12.07 -2.47 11.20
N LEU A 285 12.86 -2.04 10.23
CA LEU A 285 13.80 -0.94 10.44
C LEU A 285 13.11 0.39 10.82
N CYS A 286 11.86 0.61 10.37
CA CYS A 286 11.12 1.85 10.62
C CYS A 286 10.14 1.81 11.81
N ASP A 287 10.08 0.70 12.53
CA ASP A 287 9.10 0.50 13.61
C ASP A 287 7.63 0.70 13.21
N VAL A 288 7.28 0.23 12.01
CA VAL A 288 5.92 0.34 11.46
C VAL A 288 5.17 -0.96 11.70
N SER A 289 4.03 -0.90 12.39
CA SER A 289 3.07 -2.01 12.55
C SER A 289 2.55 -2.51 11.20
N LEU A 290 2.07 -3.76 11.15
CA LEU A 290 1.71 -4.38 9.88
C LEU A 290 0.35 -5.09 9.87
N GLU A 291 -0.40 -4.84 8.80
CA GLU A 291 -1.62 -5.52 8.40
C GLU A 291 -1.36 -6.33 7.11
N GLY A 292 -1.37 -7.65 7.21
CA GLY A 292 -1.26 -8.52 6.03
C GLY A 292 -2.61 -8.78 5.38
N GLN A 293 -2.64 -8.97 4.06
CA GLN A 293 -3.80 -9.41 3.29
C GLN A 293 -3.42 -10.52 2.32
N ASN A 294 -4.38 -11.39 1.98
CA ASN A 294 -4.28 -12.24 0.80
C ASN A 294 -4.75 -11.49 -0.46
N PHE A 295 -4.25 -11.91 -1.62
CA PHE A 295 -4.66 -11.40 -2.92
C PHE A 295 -5.66 -12.33 -3.62
N SER A 296 -5.41 -13.65 -3.60
CA SER A 296 -6.31 -14.68 -4.14
C SER A 296 -7.46 -14.98 -3.19
N THR A 297 -8.67 -15.19 -3.72
CA THR A 297 -9.86 -15.59 -2.93
C THR A 297 -9.89 -17.08 -2.58
N ASP A 298 -9.17 -17.93 -3.33
CA ASP A 298 -9.07 -19.36 -3.06
C ASP A 298 -7.73 -19.67 -2.39
N LEU A 299 -7.79 -20.09 -1.13
CA LEU A 299 -6.64 -20.33 -0.26
C LEU A 299 -6.63 -21.79 0.19
N ASP A 300 -5.57 -22.51 -0.19
CA ASP A 300 -5.31 -23.85 0.27
C ASP A 300 -4.48 -23.88 1.57
N ASP A 301 -4.21 -25.08 2.10
CA ASP A 301 -3.43 -25.24 3.32
C ASP A 301 -1.97 -24.74 3.17
N GLY A 302 -1.43 -24.74 1.95
CA GLY A 302 -0.09 -24.21 1.64
C GLY A 302 -0.06 -22.68 1.69
N ALA A 303 -1.07 -22.04 1.10
CA ALA A 303 -1.27 -20.60 1.10
C ALA A 303 -1.44 -20.06 2.53
N PHE A 304 -2.27 -20.72 3.37
CA PHE A 304 -2.38 -20.36 4.79
C PHE A 304 -1.09 -20.59 5.58
N THR A 305 -0.31 -21.62 5.24
CA THR A 305 0.98 -21.86 5.88
C THR A 305 1.99 -20.77 5.53
N GLN A 306 2.01 -20.32 4.27
CA GLN A 306 2.82 -19.17 3.83
C GLN A 306 2.50 -17.90 4.64
N VAL A 307 1.21 -17.58 4.80
CA VAL A 307 0.78 -16.43 5.62
C VAL A 307 1.32 -16.53 7.06
N LEU A 308 1.23 -17.72 7.66
CA LEU A 308 1.73 -17.98 9.01
C LEU A 308 3.25 -17.85 9.10
N GLU A 309 3.99 -18.25 8.08
CA GLU A 309 5.44 -18.12 8.04
C GLU A 309 5.87 -16.66 7.92
N MET A 310 5.25 -15.90 7.01
CA MET A 310 5.56 -14.48 6.80
C MET A 310 5.15 -13.61 7.99
N SER A 311 4.01 -13.91 8.62
CA SER A 311 3.60 -13.25 9.87
C SER A 311 4.61 -13.46 10.99
N LYS A 312 5.15 -14.68 11.14
CA LYS A 312 6.19 -15.01 12.12
C LYS A 312 7.52 -14.36 11.78
N PHE A 313 7.91 -14.33 10.50
CA PHE A 313 9.13 -13.67 10.04
C PHE A 313 9.15 -12.19 10.44
N TYR A 314 8.02 -11.50 10.30
CA TYR A 314 7.87 -10.12 10.73
C TYR A 314 7.79 -9.99 12.27
N SER A 315 6.92 -10.76 12.91
CA SER A 315 6.58 -10.59 14.33
C SER A 315 7.68 -11.07 15.28
N ASN A 316 8.46 -12.08 14.90
CA ASN A 316 9.45 -12.70 15.77
C ASN A 316 10.78 -11.94 15.74
N GLY A 317 11.37 -11.74 16.91
CA GLY A 317 12.63 -11.04 17.11
C GLY A 317 12.87 -10.79 18.60
N ILE A 318 13.92 -10.02 18.92
CA ILE A 318 14.19 -9.56 20.29
C ILE A 318 12.97 -8.79 20.84
N GLU A 319 12.42 -7.89 20.00
CA GLU A 319 11.16 -7.21 20.26
C GLU A 319 10.08 -7.78 19.35
N ARG A 320 8.96 -8.20 19.96
CA ARG A 320 7.82 -8.74 19.23
C ARG A 320 6.96 -7.59 18.69
N ARG A 321 6.68 -7.63 17.39
CA ARG A 321 5.96 -6.54 16.69
C ARG A 321 4.48 -6.85 16.47
N PRO A 322 3.61 -5.83 16.41
CA PRO A 322 2.20 -6.02 16.17
C PRO A 322 1.97 -6.44 14.72
N PHE A 323 1.30 -7.57 14.53
CA PHE A 323 0.85 -8.05 13.23
C PHE A 323 -0.61 -8.46 13.32
N SER A 324 -1.39 -8.03 12.33
CA SER A 324 -2.75 -8.52 12.09
C SER A 324 -2.86 -9.02 10.64
N PHE A 325 -3.88 -9.83 10.39
CA PHE A 325 -4.17 -10.35 9.06
C PHE A 325 -5.64 -10.14 8.71
N ASN A 326 -5.87 -9.52 7.57
CA ASN A 326 -7.18 -9.23 7.00
C ASN A 326 -7.43 -10.21 5.85
N PHE A 327 -8.38 -11.14 6.04
CA PHE A 327 -8.78 -12.07 4.99
C PHE A 327 -9.68 -11.38 3.96
N VAL A 328 -9.31 -11.43 2.69
CA VAL A 328 -10.00 -10.77 1.57
C VAL A 328 -10.44 -11.82 0.54
N ARG A 329 -11.73 -12.12 0.35
CA ARG A 329 -12.92 -11.54 0.96
C ARG A 329 -13.85 -12.64 1.47
N MET A 330 -14.74 -12.27 2.39
CA MET A 330 -15.89 -13.12 2.70
C MET A 330 -16.75 -13.27 1.44
N ASP A 331 -16.94 -14.51 1.01
CA ASP A 331 -17.80 -14.89 -0.10
C ASP A 331 -18.47 -16.23 0.17
N LYS A 332 -19.29 -16.72 -0.77
CA LYS A 332 -19.96 -18.02 -0.63
C LYS A 332 -18.97 -19.19 -0.52
N ASN A 333 -17.85 -19.12 -1.22
CA ASN A 333 -16.85 -20.19 -1.29
C ASN A 333 -16.12 -20.36 0.05
N MET A 334 -15.87 -19.26 0.76
CA MET A 334 -15.30 -19.26 2.11
C MET A 334 -16.15 -20.07 3.10
N PHE A 335 -17.48 -20.01 2.97
CA PHE A 335 -18.42 -20.71 3.87
C PHE A 335 -18.73 -22.15 3.45
N GLU A 336 -18.12 -22.67 2.38
CA GLU A 336 -18.21 -24.09 2.06
C GLU A 336 -17.52 -24.93 3.15
N PRO A 337 -18.03 -26.14 3.50
CA PRO A 337 -17.57 -26.88 4.68
C PRO A 337 -16.05 -27.11 4.75
N ARG A 338 -15.41 -27.41 3.61
CA ARG A 338 -13.96 -27.65 3.55
C ARG A 338 -13.16 -26.35 3.68
N SER A 339 -13.58 -25.30 3.00
CA SER A 339 -12.95 -23.97 3.06
C SER A 339 -13.06 -23.36 4.45
N TRP A 340 -14.23 -23.48 5.07
CA TRP A 340 -14.48 -23.02 6.43
C TRP A 340 -13.64 -23.78 7.46
N ASP A 341 -13.49 -25.09 7.34
CA ASP A 341 -12.60 -25.86 8.22
C ASP A 341 -11.13 -25.40 8.10
N ARG A 342 -10.63 -25.21 6.87
CA ARG A 342 -9.28 -24.66 6.65
C ARG A 342 -9.13 -23.27 7.27
N PHE A 343 -10.08 -22.37 7.02
CA PHE A 343 -10.07 -21.01 7.56
C PHE A 343 -10.08 -21.01 9.10
N THR A 344 -10.95 -21.80 9.74
CA THR A 344 -11.00 -21.87 11.20
C THR A 344 -9.72 -22.44 11.81
N ARG A 345 -9.10 -23.45 11.17
CA ARG A 345 -7.77 -23.94 11.57
C ARG A 345 -6.69 -22.86 11.43
N PHE A 346 -6.72 -22.09 10.35
CA PHE A 346 -5.83 -20.95 10.15
C PHE A 346 -6.00 -19.88 11.25
N VAL A 347 -7.24 -19.49 11.56
CA VAL A 347 -7.54 -18.51 12.63
C VAL A 347 -7.03 -18.98 13.99
N ARG A 348 -7.19 -20.26 14.32
CA ARG A 348 -6.62 -20.84 15.56
C ARG A 348 -5.09 -20.71 15.59
N ARG A 349 -4.41 -21.10 14.51
CA ARG A 349 -2.94 -21.01 14.41
C ARG A 349 -2.42 -19.56 14.49
N MET A 350 -3.14 -18.61 13.90
CA MET A 350 -2.85 -17.17 14.03
C MET A 350 -3.02 -16.70 15.48
N SER A 351 -4.01 -17.25 16.20
CA SER A 351 -4.37 -16.86 17.57
C SER A 351 -3.53 -17.52 18.65
N ASP A 352 -2.95 -18.70 18.41
CA ASP A 352 -2.18 -19.46 19.41
C ASP A 352 -0.98 -18.66 19.94
N GLY A 353 -0.36 -17.82 19.09
CA GLY A 353 0.69 -16.89 19.51
C GLY A 353 0.20 -15.74 20.41
N ASN A 354 -1.09 -15.42 20.40
CA ASN A 354 -1.73 -14.35 21.18
C ASN A 354 -2.38 -14.88 22.47
N MET A 355 -2.89 -16.13 22.47
CA MET A 355 -3.49 -16.78 23.64
C MET A 355 -2.49 -17.06 24.77
N LEU A 356 -1.24 -17.42 24.45
CA LEU A 356 -0.15 -17.53 25.44
C LEU A 356 0.06 -16.19 26.19
N ARG A 357 -0.01 -15.07 25.47
CA ARG A 357 0.16 -13.72 26.02
C ARG A 357 -1.02 -13.28 26.90
N ALA A 358 -2.27 -13.56 26.47
CA ALA A 358 -3.45 -13.29 27.30
C ALA A 358 -3.37 -14.04 28.64
N ARG A 359 -2.97 -15.32 28.61
CA ARG A 359 -2.77 -16.13 29.82
C ARG A 359 -1.61 -15.65 30.69
N LEU A 360 -0.49 -15.24 30.10
CA LEU A 360 0.67 -14.69 30.83
C LEU A 360 0.35 -13.32 31.46
N ASN A 361 -0.32 -12.42 30.75
CA ASN A 361 -0.74 -11.12 31.27
C ASN A 361 -1.80 -11.24 32.37
N LEU A 362 -2.74 -12.17 32.24
CA LEU A 362 -3.68 -12.52 33.32
C LEU A 362 -2.93 -13.04 34.55
N ARG A 363 -1.97 -13.96 34.36
CA ARG A 363 -1.14 -14.49 35.47
C ARG A 363 -0.30 -13.42 36.16
N LEU A 364 0.32 -12.51 35.39
CA LEU A 364 1.09 -11.39 35.93
C LEU A 364 0.20 -10.40 36.69
N LYS A 365 -0.97 -10.05 36.14
CA LYS A 365 -1.95 -9.20 36.84
C LYS A 365 -2.46 -9.85 38.14
N THR A 366 -2.72 -11.16 38.14
CA THR A 366 -3.12 -11.89 39.36
C THR A 366 -1.98 -12.01 40.37
N ALA A 367 -0.73 -12.15 39.93
CA ALA A 367 0.44 -12.22 40.81
C ALA A 367 0.71 -10.87 41.49
N VAL A 368 0.67 -9.77 40.74
CA VAL A 368 0.83 -8.41 41.29
C VAL A 368 -0.33 -8.08 42.24
N ALA A 369 -1.57 -8.47 41.92
CA ALA A 369 -2.70 -8.29 42.82
C ALA A 369 -2.55 -9.09 44.13
N ALA A 370 -1.97 -10.29 44.08
CA ALA A 370 -1.70 -11.12 45.25
C ALA A 370 -0.56 -10.54 46.12
N GLU A 371 0.51 -10.04 45.52
CA GLU A 371 1.60 -9.36 46.25
C GLU A 371 1.14 -8.07 46.92
N VAL A 372 0.34 -7.25 46.22
CA VAL A 372 -0.25 -6.03 46.80
C VAL A 372 -1.23 -6.37 47.92
N GLY A 373 -2.02 -7.44 47.79
CA GLY A 373 -2.90 -7.93 48.84
C GLY A 373 -2.16 -8.42 50.10
N LEU A 374 -1.03 -9.11 49.92
CA LEU A 374 -0.16 -9.57 51.02
C LEU A 374 0.52 -8.39 51.74
N LEU A 375 1.00 -7.39 50.99
CA LEU A 375 1.55 -6.16 51.55
C LEU A 375 0.50 -5.38 52.36
N TYR A 376 -0.75 -5.34 51.89
CA TYR A 376 -1.85 -4.68 52.59
C TYR A 376 -2.24 -5.39 53.90
N GLN A 377 -2.20 -6.73 53.91
CA GLN A 377 -2.41 -7.51 55.14
C GLN A 377 -1.28 -7.34 56.15
N LEU A 378 -0.01 -7.30 55.71
CA LEU A 378 1.12 -7.06 56.60
C LEU A 378 1.10 -5.66 57.24
N TYR A 379 0.58 -4.66 56.53
CA TYR A 379 0.39 -3.29 57.05
C TYR A 379 -0.76 -3.13 58.06
N GLN A 380 -1.69 -4.09 58.13
CA GLN A 380 -2.80 -4.06 59.09
C GLN A 380 -2.46 -4.72 60.44
N TYR A 381 -1.31 -5.40 60.53
CA TYR A 381 -0.84 -6.09 61.73
C TYR A 381 0.46 -5.51 62.33
N SER A 382 0.89 -4.34 61.84
CA SER A 382 1.92 -3.47 62.43
C SER A 382 1.30 -2.21 62.99
#